data_AF-A0AAD2HKJ5-F1
#
_entry.id   AF-A0AAD2HKJ5-F1
#
_cell.length_a   1.000
_cell.length_b   1.000
_cell.length_c   1.000
_cell.angle_alpha   90.00
_cell.angle_beta   90.00
_cell.angle_gamma   90.00
#
_symmetry.space_group_name_H-M   'P 1'
#
loop_
_entity.id
_entity.type
_entity.pdbx_description
1 polymer ?
#
loop_
_entity_poly.entity_id
_entity_poly.type
_entity_poly.pdbx_seq_one_letter_code
_entity_poly.pdbx_strand_id
1 'polypeptide(L)'
;MNLLLSAVLLGVYVSAAQAWGVLGHATVAYVAQNFVKSTTATWAKGVLGDTSTSYLANIASWADTFRATTAGSFSAPFHFIDALDSPPTSCNVNFSRDCTKAGCSISGRHTSASVSASITKVLAAIQNYTQRVQDGRLSATNVNQALMFLVHFLGDITQPLHDENLDVGGNTINVVFQGFNDNLHADWDTFIPEQIAGGSSLNVAKAWAANITTAITSGMYASQAASWIAGDDITDAVGSATKWASDANTFVCSVVMPNGVAALQKGDLFPTYYNSVAPTVQLQLAKGGYRLANWLDQIADSNLGLTRRNELSEPRQAAEEGSISERDLLLDLSELSAASVVRAAFGYDCGHAH
;
A
#
# COMPACT_ATOMS: atom_id res chain seq x y z
N MET A 1 -2.17 -55.96 18.36
CA MET A 1 -3.11 -55.21 17.49
C MET A 1 -2.70 -53.74 17.59
N ASN A 2 -1.87 -53.28 16.65
CA ASN A 2 -1.33 -51.92 16.66
C ASN A 2 -2.39 -50.96 16.10
N LEU A 3 -2.88 -50.03 16.93
CA LEU A 3 -3.67 -48.89 16.48
C LEU A 3 -2.74 -47.68 16.38
N LEU A 4 -2.35 -47.36 15.14
CA LEU A 4 -1.72 -46.10 14.78
C LEU A 4 -2.81 -45.02 14.79
N LEU A 5 -2.73 -44.05 15.72
CA LEU A 5 -3.49 -42.81 15.61
C LEU A 5 -2.77 -41.90 14.61
N SER A 6 -3.31 -41.76 13.41
CA SER A 6 -2.97 -40.68 12.49
C SER A 6 -3.60 -39.39 12.99
N ALA A 7 -2.79 -38.49 13.56
CA ALA A 7 -3.20 -37.11 13.80
C ALA A 7 -3.21 -36.37 12.46
N VAL A 8 -4.41 -36.08 11.95
CA VAL A 8 -4.59 -35.16 10.83
C VAL A 8 -4.39 -33.75 11.39
N LEU A 9 -3.24 -33.14 11.09
CA LEU A 9 -3.07 -31.69 11.25
C LEU A 9 -3.91 -31.00 10.18
N LEU A 10 -5.10 -30.53 10.55
CA LEU A 10 -5.78 -29.46 9.82
C LEU A 10 -4.95 -28.20 10.02
N GLY A 11 -4.13 -27.85 9.02
CA GLY A 11 -3.50 -26.54 8.97
C GLY A 11 -4.58 -25.48 8.80
N VAL A 12 -4.86 -24.73 9.85
CA VAL A 12 -5.62 -23.49 9.75
C VAL A 12 -4.68 -22.50 9.06
N TYR A 13 -4.93 -22.24 7.78
CA TYR A 13 -4.31 -21.13 7.09
C TYR A 13 -4.94 -19.88 7.67
N VAL A 14 -4.22 -19.20 8.55
CA VAL A 14 -4.59 -17.85 8.99
C VAL A 14 -4.31 -16.95 7.80
N SER A 15 -5.37 -16.55 7.11
CA SER A 15 -5.33 -15.51 6.10
C SER A 15 -4.94 -14.22 6.81
N ALA A 16 -3.65 -13.92 6.86
CA ALA A 16 -3.16 -12.65 7.38
C ALA A 16 -3.77 -11.56 6.50
N ALA A 17 -4.50 -10.66 7.13
CA ALA A 17 -5.05 -9.52 6.44
C ALA A 17 -3.92 -8.73 5.79
N GLN A 18 -4.10 -8.45 4.52
CA GLN A 18 -3.21 -7.67 3.69
C GLN A 18 -3.63 -6.19 3.87
N ALA A 19 -3.03 -5.22 3.19
CA ALA A 19 -3.66 -3.90 3.03
C ALA A 19 -4.91 -4.05 2.14
N TRP A 20 -5.11 -3.37 1.01
CA TRP A 20 -6.09 -3.92 0.05
C TRP A 20 -5.86 -5.44 -0.07
N GLY A 21 -6.91 -6.27 -0.04
CA GLY A 21 -6.74 -7.72 -0.05
C GLY A 21 -5.93 -8.18 -1.27
N VAL A 22 -5.52 -9.46 -1.29
CA VAL A 22 -4.74 -10.01 -2.42
C VAL A 22 -5.36 -9.67 -3.78
N LEU A 23 -6.69 -9.74 -3.88
CA LEU A 23 -7.44 -9.32 -5.06
C LEU A 23 -7.24 -7.83 -5.41
N GLY A 24 -7.37 -6.94 -4.43
CA GLY A 24 -7.25 -5.50 -4.61
C GLY A 24 -5.86 -5.09 -5.09
N HIS A 25 -4.80 -5.62 -4.46
CA HIS A 25 -3.41 -5.39 -4.90
C HIS A 25 -3.14 -5.90 -6.31
N ALA A 26 -3.56 -7.13 -6.62
CA ALA A 26 -3.43 -7.66 -7.96
C ALA A 26 -4.19 -6.81 -8.98
N THR A 27 -5.37 -6.31 -8.62
CA THR A 27 -6.19 -5.44 -9.49
C THR A 27 -5.49 -4.11 -9.76
N VAL A 28 -4.99 -3.42 -8.72
CA VAL A 28 -4.17 -2.20 -8.85
C VAL A 28 -2.97 -2.42 -9.76
N ALA A 29 -2.24 -3.51 -9.54
CA ALA A 29 -1.06 -3.86 -10.35
C ALA A 29 -1.42 -4.13 -11.82
N TYR A 30 -2.50 -4.87 -12.11
CA TYR A 30 -2.96 -5.08 -13.48
C TYR A 30 -3.44 -3.80 -14.15
N VAL A 31 -4.16 -2.92 -13.44
CA VAL A 31 -4.52 -1.60 -13.96
C VAL A 31 -3.26 -0.84 -14.32
N ALA A 32 -2.24 -0.82 -13.46
CA ALA A 32 -0.98 -0.14 -13.74
C ALA A 32 -0.27 -0.71 -14.98
N GLN A 33 -0.19 -2.05 -15.11
CA GLN A 33 0.39 -2.70 -16.29
C GLN A 33 -0.29 -2.30 -17.60
N ASN A 34 -1.58 -1.94 -17.56
CA ASN A 34 -2.33 -1.52 -18.74
C ASN A 34 -2.04 -0.06 -19.16
N PHE A 35 -1.39 0.74 -18.30
CA PHE A 35 -1.14 2.16 -18.54
C PHE A 35 0.34 2.55 -18.64
N VAL A 36 1.25 1.76 -18.07
CA VAL A 36 2.70 2.04 -18.18
C VAL A 36 3.18 2.02 -19.64
N LYS A 37 4.18 2.86 -19.94
CA LYS A 37 4.87 2.83 -21.25
C LYS A 37 5.55 1.48 -21.46
N SER A 38 5.76 1.11 -22.73
CA SER A 38 6.51 -0.11 -23.08
C SER A 38 7.93 -0.12 -22.50
N THR A 39 8.60 1.04 -22.46
CA THR A 39 9.92 1.21 -21.83
C THR A 39 9.88 0.94 -20.33
N THR A 40 8.86 1.45 -19.64
CA THR A 40 8.64 1.23 -18.21
C THR A 40 8.34 -0.24 -17.92
N ALA A 41 7.52 -0.89 -18.75
CA ALA A 41 7.26 -2.32 -18.63
C ALA A 41 8.55 -3.14 -18.80
N THR A 42 9.39 -2.84 -19.81
CA THR A 42 10.68 -3.50 -19.99
C THR A 42 11.60 -3.31 -18.79
N TRP A 43 11.71 -2.08 -18.28
CA TRP A 43 12.51 -1.77 -17.10
C TRP A 43 12.04 -2.55 -15.87
N ALA A 44 10.75 -2.49 -15.55
CA ALA A 44 10.18 -3.15 -14.38
C ALA A 44 10.33 -4.68 -14.46
N LYS A 45 10.10 -5.29 -15.64
CA LYS A 45 10.35 -6.73 -15.87
C LYS A 45 11.82 -7.11 -15.65
N GLY A 46 12.75 -6.26 -16.09
CA GLY A 46 14.18 -6.43 -15.86
C GLY A 46 14.55 -6.38 -14.38
N VAL A 47 14.03 -5.39 -13.65
CA VAL A 47 14.23 -5.26 -12.20
C VAL A 47 13.65 -6.46 -11.44
N LEU A 48 12.47 -6.93 -11.85
CA LEU A 48 11.76 -8.02 -11.19
C LEU A 48 12.28 -9.41 -11.55
N GLY A 49 12.99 -9.54 -12.68
CA GLY A 49 13.34 -10.84 -13.25
C GLY A 49 12.12 -11.65 -13.72
N ASP A 50 10.97 -11.00 -13.91
CA ASP A 50 9.72 -11.61 -14.35
C ASP A 50 9.29 -11.00 -15.69
N THR A 51 9.24 -11.83 -16.74
CA THR A 51 8.85 -11.39 -18.09
C THR A 51 7.38 -11.68 -18.42
N SER A 52 6.63 -12.27 -17.48
CA SER A 52 5.24 -12.70 -17.66
C SER A 52 4.28 -11.53 -17.93
N THR A 53 3.03 -11.88 -18.24
CA THR A 53 1.93 -10.89 -18.37
C THR A 53 1.37 -10.42 -17.02
N SER A 54 1.95 -10.89 -15.91
CA SER A 54 1.49 -10.65 -14.55
C SER A 54 2.63 -10.15 -13.66
N TYR A 55 3.69 -9.59 -14.26
CA TYR A 55 4.96 -9.26 -13.59
C TYR A 55 4.80 -8.32 -12.38
N LEU A 56 3.89 -7.35 -12.40
CA LEU A 56 3.56 -6.54 -11.22
C LEU A 56 2.57 -7.27 -10.31
N ALA A 57 1.55 -7.92 -10.88
CA ALA A 57 0.49 -8.56 -10.09
C ALA A 57 1.00 -9.74 -9.25
N ASN A 58 1.99 -10.48 -9.73
CA ASN A 58 2.63 -11.61 -9.03
C ASN A 58 3.33 -11.19 -7.74
N ILE A 59 3.78 -9.93 -7.66
CA ILE A 59 4.51 -9.40 -6.51
C ILE A 59 3.69 -8.43 -5.67
N ALA A 60 2.46 -8.13 -6.08
CA ALA A 60 1.68 -7.02 -5.53
C ALA A 60 1.30 -7.20 -4.05
N SER A 61 1.23 -8.44 -3.54
CA SER A 61 0.96 -8.75 -2.12
C SER A 61 2.19 -9.22 -1.34
N TRP A 62 3.39 -9.11 -1.93
CA TRP A 62 4.60 -9.59 -1.27
C TRP A 62 4.91 -8.83 0.03
N ALA A 63 4.70 -7.51 0.05
CA ALA A 63 5.08 -6.67 1.20
C ALA A 63 4.33 -7.09 2.48
N ASP A 64 3.07 -7.46 2.35
CA ASP A 64 2.28 -7.97 3.45
C ASP A 64 2.68 -9.39 3.90
N THR A 65 3.08 -10.26 2.97
CA THR A 65 3.68 -11.55 3.38
C THR A 65 5.00 -11.30 4.10
N PHE A 66 5.79 -10.32 3.65
CA PHE A 66 7.08 -9.97 4.21
C PHE A 66 6.95 -9.35 5.61
N ARG A 67 5.98 -8.45 5.84
CA ARG A 67 5.75 -7.78 7.15
C ARG A 67 5.44 -8.76 8.28
N ALA A 68 4.90 -9.94 7.96
CA ALA A 68 4.64 -11.02 8.92
C ALA A 68 5.89 -11.84 9.31
N THR A 69 7.01 -11.67 8.61
CA THR A 69 8.27 -12.36 8.91
C THR A 69 9.10 -11.58 9.93
N THR A 70 9.99 -12.26 10.67
CA THR A 70 10.95 -11.58 11.56
C THR A 70 11.76 -10.52 10.80
N ALA A 71 12.22 -10.85 9.59
CA ALA A 71 13.04 -9.98 8.76
C ALA A 71 12.28 -8.76 8.22
N GLY A 72 10.97 -8.87 7.99
CA GLY A 72 10.15 -7.81 7.43
C GLY A 72 9.28 -7.06 8.44
N SER A 73 9.24 -7.47 9.71
CA SER A 73 8.42 -6.85 10.76
C SER A 73 8.59 -5.34 10.89
N PHE A 74 9.79 -4.81 10.59
CA PHE A 74 10.06 -3.37 10.58
C PHE A 74 9.22 -2.59 9.56
N SER A 75 8.76 -3.26 8.49
CA SER A 75 8.02 -2.65 7.39
C SER A 75 6.51 -2.59 7.63
N ALA A 76 5.99 -3.22 8.68
CA ALA A 76 4.55 -3.25 8.94
C ALA A 76 3.91 -1.85 9.07
N PRO A 77 4.55 -0.84 9.70
CA PRO A 77 4.00 0.52 9.74
C PRO A 77 4.03 1.26 8.40
N PHE A 78 4.65 0.70 7.36
CA PHE A 78 4.85 1.37 6.07
C PHE A 78 3.60 1.28 5.21
N HIS A 79 2.63 0.46 5.62
CA HIS A 79 1.39 0.22 4.89
C HIS A 79 0.34 1.30 5.13
N PHE A 80 0.49 2.17 6.14
CA PHE A 80 -0.56 3.11 6.52
C PHE A 80 -0.01 4.44 7.04
N ILE A 81 -0.91 5.40 7.18
CA ILE A 81 -0.75 6.63 7.94
C ILE A 81 -1.94 6.82 8.87
N ASP A 82 -1.67 6.92 10.17
CA ASP A 82 -2.72 7.12 11.18
C ASP A 82 -3.08 8.62 11.23
N ALA A 83 -4.03 9.05 10.39
CA ALA A 83 -4.51 10.43 10.37
C ALA A 83 -5.17 10.78 11.72
N LEU A 84 -4.66 11.80 12.41
CA LEU A 84 -5.18 12.26 13.70
C LEU A 84 -6.24 13.35 13.51
N ASP A 85 -7.34 12.99 12.88
CA ASP A 85 -8.50 13.84 12.60
C ASP A 85 -9.74 13.41 13.41
N SER A 86 -10.97 13.65 12.93
CA SER A 86 -12.20 13.46 13.72
C SER A 86 -13.41 13.07 12.85
N PRO A 87 -13.40 11.88 12.21
CA PRO A 87 -14.50 11.43 11.39
C PRO A 87 -15.80 11.23 12.20
N PRO A 88 -16.98 11.50 11.61
CA PRO A 88 -17.19 12.03 10.25
C PRO A 88 -17.17 13.56 10.16
N THR A 89 -16.82 14.27 11.24
CA THR A 89 -16.96 15.74 11.29
C THR A 89 -15.84 16.49 10.58
N SER A 90 -14.62 15.95 10.59
CA SER A 90 -13.46 16.52 9.90
C SER A 90 -12.49 15.40 9.53
N CYS A 91 -12.16 15.30 8.23
CA CYS A 91 -11.17 14.36 7.72
C CYS A 91 -10.05 15.15 7.02
N ASN A 92 -8.80 14.92 7.43
CA ASN A 92 -7.62 15.54 6.85
C ASN A 92 -6.35 14.77 7.23
N VAL A 93 -5.44 14.65 6.26
CA VAL A 93 -4.07 14.17 6.49
C VAL A 93 -3.13 15.36 6.61
N ASN A 94 -2.30 15.36 7.64
CA ASN A 94 -1.22 16.32 7.83
C ASN A 94 0.07 15.56 8.10
N PHE A 95 1.00 15.60 7.15
CA PHE A 95 2.26 14.86 7.24
C PHE A 95 3.00 15.07 8.57
N SER A 96 3.17 16.32 9.03
CA SER A 96 3.93 16.60 10.26
C SER A 96 3.21 16.17 11.54
N ARG A 97 1.88 16.16 11.56
CA ARG A 97 1.07 15.71 12.70
C ARG A 97 1.00 14.18 12.75
N ASP A 98 0.77 13.56 11.60
CA ASP A 98 0.43 12.14 11.49
C ASP A 98 1.69 11.27 11.33
N CYS A 99 2.80 11.85 10.87
CA CYS A 99 4.15 11.28 10.92
C CYS A 99 4.98 11.95 12.03
N THR A 100 4.82 11.51 13.28
CA THR A 100 5.59 12.07 14.42
C THR A 100 7.07 11.64 14.42
N LYS A 101 7.91 12.30 15.24
CA LYS A 101 9.39 12.17 15.28
C LYS A 101 9.97 10.76 15.38
N ALA A 102 9.26 9.82 16.01
CA ALA A 102 9.61 8.40 15.94
C ALA A 102 9.34 7.77 14.57
N GLY A 103 9.21 8.55 13.50
CA GLY A 103 8.78 8.12 12.18
C GLY A 103 9.17 9.00 11.00
N CYS A 104 9.84 10.12 11.25
CA CYS A 104 10.16 11.11 10.24
C CYS A 104 11.58 11.67 10.44
N SER A 105 12.60 10.80 10.30
CA SER A 105 13.96 11.26 10.01
C SER A 105 14.06 11.56 8.52
N ILE A 106 13.64 12.77 8.12
CA ILE A 106 13.99 13.34 6.83
C ILE A 106 15.52 13.49 6.82
N SER A 107 16.25 12.60 6.16
CA SER A 107 17.67 12.87 5.85
C SER A 107 17.75 13.83 4.66
N GLY A 108 17.32 15.06 4.91
CA GLY A 108 17.67 16.19 4.07
C GLY A 108 19.14 16.50 4.26
N ARG A 109 19.97 16.10 3.30
CA ARG A 109 21.28 16.71 2.97
C ARG A 109 22.36 16.67 4.07
N HIS A 110 23.35 15.80 3.86
CA HIS A 110 24.73 15.89 4.38
C HIS A 110 24.91 16.39 5.82
N THR A 111 24.75 15.52 6.81
CA THR A 111 25.75 15.38 7.89
C THR A 111 25.58 14.01 8.52
N SER A 112 26.69 13.30 8.60
CA SER A 112 26.88 12.06 9.33
C SER A 112 26.31 12.15 10.75
N ALA A 113 25.75 11.03 11.21
CA ALA A 113 25.37 10.67 12.58
C ALA A 113 23.87 10.70 12.93
N SER A 114 23.44 9.57 13.51
CA SER A 114 22.12 9.22 14.09
C SER A 114 20.97 8.97 13.12
N VAL A 115 20.96 7.77 12.53
CA VAL A 115 19.71 7.12 12.11
C VAL A 115 19.10 6.51 13.38
N SER A 116 18.10 7.18 13.96
CA SER A 116 17.24 6.56 14.97
C SER A 116 16.10 5.86 14.24
N ALA A 117 15.84 4.58 14.58
CA ALA A 117 14.80 3.74 14.01
C ALA A 117 13.44 4.45 14.07
N SER A 118 13.09 5.11 12.96
CA SER A 118 11.90 5.92 12.82
C SER A 118 10.86 5.10 12.04
N ILE A 119 9.73 4.77 12.65
CA ILE A 119 8.46 4.30 12.05
C ILE A 119 8.15 5.07 10.77
N THR A 120 8.66 4.58 9.66
CA THR A 120 8.47 5.23 8.36
C THR A 120 7.02 4.96 7.94
N LYS A 121 6.13 5.95 8.06
CA LYS A 121 4.75 5.81 7.57
C LYS A 121 4.73 5.72 6.03
N VAL A 122 3.61 5.29 5.44
CA VAL A 122 3.48 5.05 3.98
C VAL A 122 4.04 6.17 3.10
N LEU A 123 3.85 7.43 3.51
CA LEU A 123 4.35 8.61 2.80
C LEU A 123 5.88 8.66 2.71
N ALA A 124 6.56 8.40 3.83
CA ALA A 124 8.01 8.36 3.89
C ALA A 124 8.57 7.07 3.24
N ALA A 125 7.81 5.97 3.28
CA ALA A 125 8.18 4.72 2.62
C ALA A 125 8.18 4.90 1.10
N ILE A 126 7.14 5.53 0.55
CA ILE A 126 7.07 5.88 -0.88
C ILE A 126 8.27 6.74 -1.28
N GLN A 127 8.64 7.76 -0.49
CA GLN A 127 9.85 8.55 -0.76
C GLN A 127 11.13 7.70 -0.77
N ASN A 128 11.35 6.93 0.29
CA ASN A 128 12.54 6.11 0.45
C ASN A 128 12.68 5.10 -0.70
N TYR A 129 11.64 4.31 -0.98
CA TYR A 129 11.72 3.29 -2.02
C TYR A 129 11.72 3.88 -3.43
N THR A 130 11.15 5.07 -3.65
CA THR A 130 11.31 5.83 -4.91
C THR A 130 12.78 6.21 -5.13
N GLN A 131 13.51 6.59 -4.09
CA GLN A 131 14.96 6.86 -4.20
C GLN A 131 15.75 5.57 -4.41
N ARG A 132 15.50 4.53 -3.61
CA ARG A 132 16.24 3.27 -3.66
C ARG A 132 16.10 2.55 -5.00
N VAL A 133 14.91 2.56 -5.62
CA VAL A 133 14.71 1.89 -6.92
C VAL A 133 15.47 2.58 -8.07
N GLN A 134 15.96 3.81 -7.85
CA GLN A 134 16.76 4.58 -8.81
C GLN A 134 18.26 4.59 -8.46
N ASP A 135 18.65 4.08 -7.29
CA ASP A 135 20.04 4.14 -6.82
C ASP A 135 20.88 3.02 -7.42
N GLY A 136 21.67 3.36 -8.45
CA GLY A 136 22.58 2.43 -9.13
C GLY A 136 23.72 1.88 -8.27
N ARG A 137 23.85 2.31 -7.00
CA ARG A 137 24.81 1.76 -6.04
C ARG A 137 24.25 0.57 -5.27
N LEU A 138 22.92 0.39 -5.26
CA LEU A 138 22.27 -0.71 -4.56
C LEU A 138 22.35 -2.01 -5.35
N SER A 139 22.32 -3.15 -4.64
CA SER A 139 22.23 -4.47 -5.25
C SER A 139 20.92 -4.64 -6.02
N ALA A 140 20.92 -5.52 -7.03
CA ALA A 140 19.72 -5.86 -7.78
C ALA A 140 18.57 -6.32 -6.87
N THR A 141 18.86 -7.06 -5.79
CA THR A 141 17.87 -7.47 -4.79
C THR A 141 17.24 -6.28 -4.06
N ASN A 142 18.04 -5.28 -3.67
CA ASN A 142 17.52 -4.09 -2.99
C ASN A 142 16.65 -3.23 -3.91
N VAL A 143 17.03 -3.12 -5.19
CA VAL A 143 16.24 -2.40 -6.20
C VAL A 143 14.93 -3.16 -6.49
N ASN A 144 15.00 -4.49 -6.60
CA ASN A 144 13.85 -5.37 -6.76
C ASN A 144 12.85 -5.20 -5.59
N GLN A 145 13.30 -5.31 -4.35
CA GLN A 145 12.46 -5.11 -3.17
C GLN A 145 11.87 -3.70 -3.12
N ALA A 146 12.64 -2.66 -3.49
CA ALA A 146 12.13 -1.30 -3.54
C ALA A 146 10.96 -1.16 -4.53
N LEU A 147 11.05 -1.78 -5.70
CA LEU A 147 9.94 -1.82 -6.66
C LEU A 147 8.73 -2.57 -6.11
N MET A 148 8.94 -3.72 -5.45
CA MET A 148 7.84 -4.49 -4.85
C MET A 148 7.09 -3.69 -3.78
N PHE A 149 7.82 -2.98 -2.91
CA PHE A 149 7.22 -2.08 -1.92
C PHE A 149 6.42 -0.94 -2.57
N LEU A 150 6.95 -0.29 -3.61
CA LEU A 150 6.22 0.78 -4.31
C LEU A 150 4.92 0.29 -4.94
N VAL A 151 4.94 -0.87 -5.60
CA VAL A 151 3.72 -1.46 -6.20
C VAL A 151 2.65 -1.70 -5.15
N HIS A 152 3.06 -2.12 -3.96
CA HIS A 152 2.16 -2.37 -2.84
C HIS A 152 1.60 -1.07 -2.24
N PHE A 153 2.48 -0.17 -1.78
CA PHE A 153 2.10 1.03 -1.04
C PHE A 153 1.25 2.03 -1.85
N LEU A 154 1.40 2.07 -3.17
CA LEU A 154 0.53 2.89 -4.02
C LEU A 154 -0.88 2.31 -4.16
N GLY A 155 -1.07 1.02 -3.84
CA GLY A 155 -2.37 0.45 -3.55
C GLY A 155 -2.88 0.94 -2.20
N ASP A 156 -2.14 0.68 -1.13
CA ASP A 156 -2.54 0.94 0.28
C ASP A 156 -3.05 2.36 0.49
N ILE A 157 -2.30 3.34 -0.03
CA ILE A 157 -2.61 4.78 0.13
C ILE A 157 -3.92 5.23 -0.53
N THR A 158 -4.61 4.32 -1.20
CA THR A 158 -5.95 4.57 -1.75
C THR A 158 -7.06 3.88 -0.97
N GLN A 159 -6.74 2.99 -0.02
CA GLN A 159 -7.71 2.40 0.88
C GLN A 159 -7.99 3.40 2.01
N PRO A 160 -9.20 4.00 2.10
CA PRO A 160 -9.45 5.10 3.04
C PRO A 160 -9.09 4.81 4.51
N LEU A 161 -9.25 3.56 4.96
CA LEU A 161 -8.94 3.16 6.33
C LEU A 161 -7.43 2.92 6.58
N HIS A 162 -6.59 2.91 5.55
CA HIS A 162 -5.13 2.99 5.66
C HIS A 162 -4.65 4.43 5.91
N ASP A 163 -5.52 5.42 5.71
CA ASP A 163 -5.25 6.83 5.94
C ASP A 163 -6.06 7.37 7.13
N GLU A 164 -6.32 6.51 8.15
CA GLU A 164 -7.16 6.80 9.31
C GLU A 164 -6.61 6.13 10.58
N ASN A 165 -6.66 6.85 11.70
CA ASN A 165 -6.26 6.34 13.02
C ASN A 165 -7.41 5.68 13.79
N LEU A 166 -8.62 6.24 13.70
CA LEU A 166 -9.78 5.88 14.51
C LEU A 166 -9.99 4.37 14.56
N ASP A 167 -10.09 3.85 15.78
CA ASP A 167 -10.29 2.42 16.05
C ASP A 167 -9.28 1.53 15.32
N VAL A 168 -8.02 1.98 15.31
CA VAL A 168 -6.92 1.25 14.69
C VAL A 168 -7.22 1.11 13.19
N GLY A 169 -7.58 2.22 12.54
CA GLY A 169 -7.99 2.25 11.13
C GLY A 169 -9.24 1.39 10.89
N GLY A 170 -10.15 1.34 11.84
CA GLY A 170 -11.36 0.51 11.78
C GLY A 170 -11.16 -0.98 12.08
N ASN A 171 -9.94 -1.43 12.40
CA ASN A 171 -9.68 -2.83 12.78
C ASN A 171 -10.42 -3.24 14.05
N THR A 172 -10.65 -2.30 14.97
CA THR A 172 -11.42 -2.57 16.21
C THR A 172 -12.90 -2.21 16.09
N ILE A 173 -13.38 -1.86 14.90
CA ILE A 173 -14.81 -1.67 14.62
C ILE A 173 -15.40 -3.01 14.18
N ASN A 174 -15.92 -3.77 15.15
CA ASN A 174 -16.62 -5.03 14.86
C ASN A 174 -17.92 -4.76 14.11
N VAL A 175 -18.15 -5.47 13.01
CA VAL A 175 -19.33 -5.34 12.14
C VAL A 175 -19.85 -6.73 11.73
N VAL A 176 -21.01 -6.75 11.07
CA VAL A 176 -21.53 -7.96 10.44
C VAL A 176 -21.62 -7.72 8.94
N PHE A 177 -21.05 -8.60 8.13
CA PHE A 177 -21.15 -8.55 6.67
C PHE A 177 -21.58 -9.91 6.12
N GLN A 178 -22.70 -9.95 5.41
CA GLN A 178 -23.28 -11.19 4.86
C GLN A 178 -23.48 -12.29 5.93
N GLY A 179 -23.82 -11.88 7.16
CA GLY A 179 -24.03 -12.77 8.31
C GLY A 179 -22.76 -13.22 9.03
N PHE A 180 -21.56 -12.83 8.59
CA PHE A 180 -20.29 -13.12 9.24
C PHE A 180 -19.90 -11.99 10.20
N ASN A 181 -19.23 -12.32 11.31
CA ASN A 181 -18.73 -11.32 12.25
C ASN A 181 -17.30 -10.98 11.86
N ASP A 182 -17.11 -9.75 11.38
CA ASP A 182 -15.86 -9.24 10.84
C ASP A 182 -15.49 -7.91 11.52
N ASN A 183 -14.51 -7.20 10.96
CA ASN A 183 -14.24 -5.81 11.29
C ASN A 183 -14.28 -4.94 10.03
N LEU A 184 -14.53 -3.64 10.23
CA LEU A 184 -14.73 -2.70 9.13
C LEU A 184 -13.53 -2.64 8.17
N HIS A 185 -12.31 -2.75 8.69
CA HIS A 185 -11.09 -2.72 7.88
C HIS A 185 -11.04 -3.92 6.92
N ALA A 186 -11.27 -5.12 7.46
CA ALA A 186 -11.33 -6.37 6.69
C ALA A 186 -12.35 -6.34 5.56
N ASP A 187 -13.55 -5.80 5.84
CA ASP A 187 -14.62 -5.66 4.85
C ASP A 187 -14.17 -4.77 3.69
N TRP A 188 -13.52 -3.65 3.98
CA TRP A 188 -13.00 -2.73 2.97
C TRP A 188 -11.86 -3.34 2.17
N ASP A 189 -10.92 -4.01 2.81
CA ASP A 189 -9.75 -4.60 2.15
C ASP A 189 -10.12 -5.78 1.26
N THR A 190 -10.98 -6.67 1.76
CA THR A 190 -11.12 -8.01 1.18
C THR A 190 -12.55 -8.32 0.77
N PHE A 191 -13.51 -8.33 1.70
CA PHE A 191 -14.82 -8.91 1.42
C PHE A 191 -15.65 -8.08 0.44
N ILE A 192 -15.64 -6.75 0.56
CA ILE A 192 -16.34 -5.87 -0.38
C ILE A 192 -15.70 -5.95 -1.78
N PRO A 193 -14.38 -5.80 -1.96
CA PRO A 193 -13.73 -6.00 -3.26
C PRO A 193 -14.02 -7.37 -3.89
N GLU A 194 -13.90 -8.45 -3.12
CA GLU A 194 -14.17 -9.81 -3.61
C GLU A 194 -15.63 -10.01 -4.01
N GLN A 195 -16.55 -9.43 -3.24
CA GLN A 195 -17.98 -9.43 -3.57
C GLN A 195 -18.28 -8.64 -4.86
N ILE A 196 -17.60 -7.51 -5.09
CA ILE A 196 -17.75 -6.74 -6.34
C ILE A 196 -17.21 -7.53 -7.53
N ALA A 197 -16.03 -8.13 -7.38
CA ALA A 197 -15.35 -8.82 -8.47
C ALA A 197 -15.90 -10.22 -8.76
N GLY A 198 -16.61 -10.82 -7.80
CA GLY A 198 -17.16 -12.18 -7.90
C GLY A 198 -16.13 -13.27 -7.61
N GLY A 199 -15.15 -12.99 -6.74
CA GLY A 199 -14.13 -13.95 -6.30
C GLY A 199 -12.75 -13.30 -6.06
N SER A 200 -11.78 -14.12 -5.63
CA SER A 200 -10.47 -13.65 -5.14
C SER A 200 -9.27 -14.03 -6.03
N SER A 201 -9.49 -14.81 -7.10
CA SER A 201 -8.38 -15.34 -7.90
C SER A 201 -7.66 -14.25 -8.72
N LEU A 202 -6.41 -14.51 -9.09
CA LEU A 202 -5.62 -13.63 -9.96
C LEU A 202 -6.28 -13.40 -11.33
N ASN A 203 -7.03 -14.38 -11.86
CA ASN A 203 -7.78 -14.23 -13.10
C ASN A 203 -8.98 -13.29 -12.93
N VAL A 204 -9.63 -13.31 -11.76
CA VAL A 204 -10.71 -12.37 -11.42
C VAL A 204 -10.15 -10.95 -11.30
N ALA A 205 -9.02 -10.77 -10.60
CA ALA A 205 -8.32 -9.48 -10.53
C ALA A 205 -7.99 -8.93 -11.93
N LYS A 206 -7.46 -9.79 -12.82
CA LYS A 206 -7.12 -9.42 -14.20
C LYS A 206 -8.34 -8.98 -15.01
N ALA A 207 -9.45 -9.71 -14.90
CA ALA A 207 -10.69 -9.37 -15.58
C ALA A 207 -11.30 -8.06 -15.05
N TRP A 208 -11.31 -7.87 -13.73
CA TRP A 208 -11.80 -6.65 -13.12
C TRP A 208 -10.94 -5.43 -13.47
N ALA A 209 -9.62 -5.59 -13.46
CA ALA A 209 -8.68 -4.57 -13.91
C ALA A 209 -8.92 -4.15 -15.37
N ALA A 210 -9.25 -5.08 -16.27
CA ALA A 210 -9.60 -4.74 -17.65
C ALA A 210 -10.87 -3.88 -17.75
N ASN A 211 -11.87 -4.16 -16.91
CA ASN A 211 -13.09 -3.33 -16.82
C ASN A 211 -12.77 -1.93 -16.26
N ILE A 212 -11.93 -1.86 -15.22
CA ILE A 212 -11.47 -0.57 -14.66
C ILE A 212 -10.66 0.23 -15.69
N THR A 213 -9.75 -0.40 -16.44
CA THR A 213 -9.02 0.23 -17.53
C THR A 213 -9.98 0.78 -18.60
N THR A 214 -11.05 0.06 -18.93
CA THR A 214 -12.09 0.57 -19.84
C THR A 214 -12.81 1.78 -19.24
N ALA A 215 -13.16 1.72 -17.95
CA ALA A 215 -13.79 2.84 -17.24
C ALA A 215 -12.91 4.10 -17.22
N ILE A 216 -11.59 3.94 -17.07
CA ILE A 216 -10.58 5.02 -17.11
C ILE A 216 -10.40 5.57 -18.53
N THR A 217 -10.35 4.74 -19.56
CA THR A 217 -10.03 5.18 -20.92
C THR A 217 -11.21 5.76 -21.68
N SER A 218 -12.41 5.20 -21.48
CA SER A 218 -13.58 5.53 -22.30
C SER A 218 -14.91 5.49 -21.53
N GLY A 219 -14.89 5.15 -20.24
CA GLY A 219 -16.09 5.07 -19.41
C GLY A 219 -16.21 6.20 -18.40
N MET A 220 -16.81 5.87 -17.25
CA MET A 220 -17.22 6.84 -16.21
C MET A 220 -16.08 7.64 -15.59
N TYR A 221 -14.83 7.18 -15.72
CA TYR A 221 -13.66 7.85 -15.16
C TYR A 221 -12.85 8.63 -16.21
N ALA A 222 -13.21 8.56 -17.50
CA ALA A 222 -12.44 9.16 -18.59
C ALA A 222 -12.23 10.67 -18.44
N SER A 223 -13.23 11.39 -17.96
CA SER A 223 -13.13 12.85 -17.72
C SER A 223 -12.35 13.23 -16.46
N GLN A 224 -12.08 12.28 -15.56
CA GLN A 224 -11.46 12.51 -14.26
C GLN A 224 -10.02 12.00 -14.20
N ALA A 225 -9.67 10.98 -15.00
CA ALA A 225 -8.40 10.27 -14.92
C ALA A 225 -7.17 11.20 -14.93
N ALA A 226 -7.16 12.19 -15.83
CA ALA A 226 -6.05 13.13 -15.95
C ALA A 226 -5.81 13.96 -14.67
N SER A 227 -6.87 14.28 -13.91
CA SER A 227 -6.72 15.05 -12.66
C SER A 227 -6.17 14.21 -11.50
N TRP A 228 -6.27 12.87 -11.58
CA TRP A 228 -5.81 11.98 -10.51
C TRP A 228 -4.28 11.99 -10.34
N ILE A 229 -3.55 12.27 -11.42
CA ILE A 229 -2.08 12.32 -11.48
C ILE A 229 -1.52 13.74 -11.67
N ALA A 230 -2.39 14.74 -11.73
CA ALA A 230 -1.99 16.11 -12.01
C ALA A 230 -1.11 16.68 -10.89
N GLY A 231 0.15 17.00 -11.19
CA GLY A 231 1.11 17.53 -10.22
C GLY A 231 1.83 16.47 -9.39
N ASP A 232 1.65 15.17 -9.69
CA ASP A 232 2.47 14.12 -9.09
C ASP A 232 3.91 14.24 -9.59
N ASP A 233 4.88 14.25 -8.67
CA ASP A 233 6.31 14.48 -8.95
C ASP A 233 7.18 13.56 -8.08
N ILE A 234 7.95 12.67 -8.73
CA ILE A 234 8.87 11.75 -8.04
C ILE A 234 9.97 12.44 -7.23
N THR A 235 10.26 13.71 -7.50
CA THR A 235 11.22 14.52 -6.74
C THR A 235 10.60 15.12 -5.46
N ASP A 236 9.27 15.26 -5.42
CA ASP A 236 8.46 15.57 -4.23
C ASP A 236 7.52 14.39 -3.89
N ALA A 237 8.14 13.25 -3.61
CA ALA A 237 7.41 12.02 -3.28
C ALA A 237 6.49 12.16 -2.06
N VAL A 238 6.91 12.93 -1.04
CA VAL A 238 6.10 13.17 0.16
C VAL A 238 4.90 14.05 -0.15
N GLY A 239 5.05 15.12 -0.93
CA GLY A 239 3.94 15.97 -1.36
C GLY A 239 2.92 15.19 -2.20
N SER A 240 3.40 14.40 -3.17
CA SER A 240 2.56 13.55 -4.02
C SER A 240 1.80 12.51 -3.19
N ALA A 241 2.49 11.79 -2.32
CA ALA A 241 1.86 10.79 -1.46
C ALA A 241 0.87 11.44 -0.48
N THR A 242 1.19 12.59 0.13
CA THR A 242 0.27 13.30 1.05
C THR A 242 -1.03 13.68 0.34
N LYS A 243 -0.94 14.10 -0.94
CA LYS A 243 -2.12 14.39 -1.77
C LYS A 243 -2.98 13.14 -1.99
N TRP A 244 -2.36 11.99 -2.27
CA TRP A 244 -3.09 10.73 -2.46
C TRP A 244 -3.77 10.25 -1.18
N ALA A 245 -3.04 10.27 -0.05
CA ALA A 245 -3.58 9.93 1.27
C ALA A 245 -4.73 10.87 1.66
N SER A 246 -4.57 12.18 1.44
CA SER A 246 -5.63 13.16 1.70
C SER A 246 -6.88 12.89 0.86
N ASP A 247 -6.71 12.56 -0.43
CA ASP A 247 -7.80 12.21 -1.34
C ASP A 247 -8.56 10.97 -0.86
N ALA A 248 -7.86 9.91 -0.43
CA ALA A 248 -8.48 8.71 0.13
C ALA A 248 -9.16 8.96 1.49
N ASN A 249 -8.48 9.65 2.41
CA ASN A 249 -9.00 10.01 3.74
C ASN A 249 -10.32 10.82 3.66
N THR A 250 -10.54 11.64 2.63
CA THR A 250 -11.84 12.34 2.46
C THR A 250 -13.04 11.40 2.37
N PHE A 251 -12.83 10.16 1.89
CA PHE A 251 -13.87 9.14 1.82
C PHE A 251 -14.19 8.53 3.18
N VAL A 252 -13.34 8.67 4.19
CA VAL A 252 -13.64 8.23 5.56
C VAL A 252 -14.89 8.95 6.09
N CYS A 253 -14.88 10.29 6.01
CA CYS A 253 -16.00 11.12 6.45
C CYS A 253 -17.22 11.03 5.53
N SER A 254 -17.02 10.93 4.21
CA SER A 254 -18.13 11.05 3.25
C SER A 254 -18.78 9.72 2.87
N VAL A 255 -18.07 8.59 3.01
CA VAL A 255 -18.52 7.28 2.52
C VAL A 255 -18.34 6.17 3.55
N VAL A 256 -17.15 6.02 4.15
CA VAL A 256 -16.85 4.90 5.06
C VAL A 256 -17.74 4.95 6.31
N MET A 257 -17.83 6.10 6.97
CA MET A 257 -18.57 6.23 8.22
C MET A 257 -19.29 7.58 8.37
N PRO A 258 -20.07 8.05 7.38
CA PRO A 258 -20.69 9.37 7.38
C PRO A 258 -21.67 9.62 8.53
N ASN A 259 -22.18 8.53 9.13
CA ASN A 259 -23.11 8.57 10.26
C ASN A 259 -22.46 8.07 11.57
N GLY A 260 -21.13 7.98 11.60
CA GLY A 260 -20.33 7.48 12.73
C GLY A 260 -20.34 5.97 12.91
N VAL A 261 -19.39 5.47 13.70
CA VAL A 261 -19.16 4.03 13.96
C VAL A 261 -20.40 3.31 14.47
N ALA A 262 -21.13 3.92 15.40
CA ALA A 262 -22.33 3.30 15.98
C ALA A 262 -23.43 3.01 14.95
N ALA A 263 -23.44 3.66 13.78
CA ALA A 263 -24.38 3.34 12.71
C ALA A 263 -24.01 2.04 11.98
N LEU A 264 -22.72 1.71 11.88
CA LEU A 264 -22.20 0.52 11.22
C LEU A 264 -22.44 -0.76 12.04
N GLN A 265 -22.71 -0.63 13.34
CA GLN A 265 -22.87 -1.76 14.27
C GLN A 265 -24.33 -2.12 14.56
N LYS A 266 -25.30 -1.56 13.80
CA LYS A 266 -26.74 -1.77 14.02
C LYS A 266 -27.32 -2.99 13.30
N GLY A 267 -26.56 -3.64 12.44
CA GLY A 267 -27.02 -4.78 11.66
C GLY A 267 -25.99 -5.18 10.61
N ASP A 268 -26.44 -6.00 9.66
CA ASP A 268 -25.61 -6.43 8.54
C ASP A 268 -25.36 -5.25 7.57
N LEU A 269 -24.10 -5.07 7.19
CA LEU A 269 -23.67 -4.09 6.20
C LEU A 269 -24.13 -4.45 4.78
N PHE A 270 -24.49 -5.71 4.52
CA PHE A 270 -25.05 -6.15 3.26
C PHE A 270 -26.60 -6.11 3.26
N PRO A 271 -27.25 -5.62 2.17
CA PRO A 271 -26.67 -5.04 0.97
C PRO A 271 -26.55 -3.50 1.04
N THR A 272 -27.13 -2.85 2.05
CA THR A 272 -27.33 -1.38 2.03
C THR A 272 -26.02 -0.61 2.09
N TYR A 273 -25.15 -0.92 3.07
CA TYR A 273 -23.85 -0.26 3.18
C TYR A 273 -22.96 -0.65 2.00
N TYR A 274 -22.89 -1.95 1.67
CA TYR A 274 -22.19 -2.46 0.49
C TYR A 274 -22.51 -1.67 -0.79
N ASN A 275 -23.79 -1.49 -1.13
CA ASN A 275 -24.22 -0.78 -2.34
C ASN A 275 -23.80 0.70 -2.32
N SER A 276 -23.70 1.31 -1.13
CA SER A 276 -23.29 2.72 -0.98
C SER A 276 -21.78 2.92 -1.16
N VAL A 277 -20.95 1.92 -0.83
CA VAL A 277 -19.49 2.05 -0.83
C VAL A 277 -18.81 1.40 -2.04
N ALA A 278 -19.45 0.42 -2.68
CA ALA A 278 -18.88 -0.32 -3.81
C ALA A 278 -18.37 0.57 -4.97
N PRO A 279 -19.06 1.65 -5.38
CA PRO A 279 -18.52 2.57 -6.38
C PRO A 279 -17.21 3.24 -5.95
N THR A 280 -17.09 3.60 -4.67
CA THR A 280 -15.87 4.21 -4.10
C THR A 280 -14.73 3.22 -4.06
N VAL A 281 -14.97 1.97 -3.69
CA VAL A 281 -13.95 0.91 -3.74
C VAL A 281 -13.37 0.79 -5.15
N GLN A 282 -14.22 0.69 -6.18
CA GLN A 282 -13.73 0.62 -7.56
C GLN A 282 -12.98 1.90 -7.99
N LEU A 283 -13.44 3.09 -7.57
CA LEU A 283 -12.76 4.36 -7.85
C LEU A 283 -11.36 4.39 -7.23
N GLN A 284 -11.20 3.94 -6.00
CA GLN A 284 -9.92 3.96 -5.31
C GLN A 284 -8.93 2.96 -5.92
N LEU A 285 -9.36 1.75 -6.28
CA LEU A 285 -8.53 0.79 -7.03
C LEU A 285 -8.12 1.35 -8.41
N ALA A 286 -9.03 2.07 -9.09
CA ALA A 286 -8.74 2.74 -10.36
C ALA A 286 -7.68 3.83 -10.20
N LYS A 287 -7.81 4.69 -9.19
CA LYS A 287 -6.82 5.73 -8.86
C LYS A 287 -5.47 5.11 -8.49
N GLY A 288 -5.45 4.07 -7.67
CA GLY A 288 -4.22 3.38 -7.25
C GLY A 288 -3.44 2.86 -8.45
N GLY A 289 -4.10 2.12 -9.35
CA GLY A 289 -3.46 1.61 -10.56
C GLY A 289 -2.99 2.70 -11.52
N TYR A 290 -3.79 3.75 -11.71
CA TYR A 290 -3.45 4.85 -12.63
C TYR A 290 -2.30 5.72 -12.10
N ARG A 291 -2.27 6.00 -10.78
CA ARG A 291 -1.16 6.68 -10.09
C ARG A 291 0.10 5.84 -10.12
N LEU A 292 0.00 4.53 -9.85
CA LEU A 292 1.13 3.60 -9.93
C LEU A 292 1.76 3.58 -11.33
N ALA A 293 0.94 3.52 -12.39
CA ALA A 293 1.47 3.59 -13.76
C ALA A 293 2.26 4.88 -14.01
N ASN A 294 1.68 6.04 -13.68
CA ASN A 294 2.33 7.33 -13.82
C ASN A 294 3.64 7.42 -13.00
N TRP A 295 3.63 6.90 -11.78
CA TRP A 295 4.80 6.92 -10.90
C TRP A 295 5.95 6.06 -11.46
N LEU A 296 5.63 4.85 -11.92
CA LEU A 296 6.61 3.97 -12.55
C LEU A 296 7.16 4.55 -13.86
N ASP A 297 6.31 5.22 -14.66
CA ASP A 297 6.76 5.93 -15.87
C ASP A 297 7.77 7.04 -15.54
N GLN A 298 7.50 7.86 -14.53
CA GLN A 298 8.43 8.89 -14.08
C GLN A 298 9.77 8.30 -13.61
N ILE A 299 9.72 7.23 -12.81
CA ILE A 299 10.92 6.52 -12.32
C ILE A 299 11.74 5.95 -13.48
N ALA A 300 11.09 5.25 -14.41
CA ALA A 300 11.76 4.63 -15.55
C ALA A 300 12.37 5.69 -16.47
N ASP A 301 11.67 6.78 -16.75
CA ASP A 301 12.17 7.90 -17.56
C ASP A 301 13.40 8.56 -16.93
N SER A 302 13.39 8.75 -15.60
CA SER A 302 14.53 9.26 -14.82
C SER A 302 15.75 8.33 -14.94
N ASN A 303 15.56 7.02 -14.74
CA ASN A 303 16.61 6.00 -14.86
C ASN A 303 17.21 5.95 -16.28
N LEU A 304 16.37 5.94 -17.32
CA LEU A 304 16.83 5.96 -18.72
C LEU A 304 17.58 7.25 -19.08
N GLY A 305 17.26 8.37 -18.42
CA GLY A 305 17.99 9.62 -18.53
C GLY A 305 19.36 9.61 -17.82
N LEU A 306 19.51 8.80 -16.77
CA LEU A 306 20.78 8.58 -16.09
C LEU A 306 21.70 7.64 -16.89
N THR A 307 21.18 6.53 -17.42
CA THR A 307 21.96 5.60 -18.25
C THR A 307 22.55 6.30 -19.47
N ARG A 308 21.74 7.09 -20.20
CA ARG A 308 22.21 7.88 -21.35
C ARG A 308 23.28 8.92 -20.99
N ARG A 309 23.23 9.50 -19.79
CA ARG A 309 24.27 10.44 -19.31
C ARG A 309 25.56 9.71 -18.91
N ASN A 310 25.44 8.55 -18.29
CA ASN A 310 26.57 7.73 -17.87
C ASN A 310 27.31 7.11 -19.07
N GLU A 311 26.59 6.74 -20.15
CA GLU A 311 27.20 6.32 -21.42
C GLU A 311 28.06 7.44 -22.07
N LEU A 312 27.80 8.70 -21.72
CA LEU A 312 28.52 9.88 -22.22
C LEU A 312 29.63 10.36 -21.27
N SER A 313 29.86 9.70 -20.13
CA SER A 313 30.84 10.12 -19.12
C SER A 313 31.74 8.97 -18.66
N GLU A 314 33.03 9.23 -18.44
CA GLU A 314 34.00 8.21 -17.99
C GLU A 314 33.65 7.60 -16.60
N PRO A 315 34.08 6.36 -16.32
CA PRO A 315 33.63 5.62 -15.15
C PRO A 315 34.13 6.26 -13.84
N ARG A 316 33.22 6.63 -12.94
CA ARG A 316 33.57 6.99 -11.55
C ARG A 316 33.60 5.73 -10.69
N GLN A 317 34.67 5.58 -9.90
CA GLN A 317 34.79 4.53 -8.89
C GLN A 317 33.65 4.62 -7.87
N ALA A 318 33.02 3.48 -7.59
CA ALA A 318 32.03 3.34 -6.53
C ALA A 318 32.70 3.57 -5.17
N ALA A 319 32.14 4.48 -4.38
CA ALA A 319 32.48 4.60 -2.97
C ALA A 319 31.69 3.54 -2.18
N GLU A 320 32.38 2.72 -1.40
CA GLU A 320 31.77 1.88 -0.36
C GLU A 320 31.22 2.80 0.75
N GLU A 321 29.92 3.05 0.74
CA GLU A 321 29.20 3.49 1.94
C GLU A 321 28.68 2.24 2.66
N GLY A 322 29.06 2.09 3.93
CA GLY A 322 28.77 0.92 4.75
C GLY A 322 27.28 0.59 4.80
N SER A 323 26.95 -0.69 4.62
CA SER A 323 25.60 -1.21 4.79
C SER A 323 25.13 -0.94 6.22
N ILE A 324 24.07 -0.16 6.38
CA ILE A 324 23.33 -0.09 7.63
C ILE A 324 22.86 -1.52 7.93
N SER A 325 23.33 -2.09 9.04
CA SER A 325 22.95 -3.45 9.42
C SER A 325 21.56 -3.44 10.05
N GLU A 326 20.80 -4.52 9.87
CA GLU A 326 19.45 -4.76 10.39
C GLU A 326 19.27 -4.51 11.90
N ARG A 327 20.37 -4.38 12.66
CA ARG A 327 20.37 -4.09 14.11
C ARG A 327 20.16 -2.62 14.47
N ASP A 328 20.35 -1.68 13.53
CA ASP A 328 20.19 -0.25 13.79
C ASP A 328 18.73 0.23 13.66
N LEU A 329 17.79 -0.71 13.42
CA LEU A 329 16.37 -0.45 13.16
C LEU A 329 15.43 -0.90 14.30
N LEU A 330 15.97 -1.20 15.48
CA LEU A 330 15.14 -1.62 16.62
C LEU A 330 14.34 -0.44 17.20
N LEU A 331 13.04 -0.66 17.35
CA LEU A 331 12.04 0.29 17.84
C LEU A 331 12.37 0.81 19.25
N ASP A 332 12.54 2.13 19.39
CA ASP A 332 12.44 2.80 20.68
C ASP A 332 10.98 3.22 20.92
N LEU A 333 10.28 2.45 21.78
CA LEU A 333 8.87 2.69 22.09
C LEU A 333 8.63 4.00 22.88
N SER A 334 9.69 4.61 23.43
CA SER A 334 9.58 5.82 24.26
C SER A 334 9.30 7.11 23.48
N GLU A 335 9.48 7.10 22.15
CA GLU A 335 9.26 8.26 21.28
C GLU A 335 7.93 8.21 20.50
N LEU A 336 7.10 7.17 20.70
CA LEU A 336 5.86 6.96 19.97
C LEU A 336 4.71 7.85 20.45
N SER A 337 3.88 8.33 19.51
CA SER A 337 2.57 8.90 19.84
C SER A 337 1.66 7.84 20.48
N ALA A 338 0.68 8.26 21.29
CA ALA A 338 -0.27 7.33 21.92
C ALA A 338 -0.99 6.44 20.89
N ALA A 339 -1.37 7.01 19.74
CA ALA A 339 -1.92 6.29 18.59
C ALA A 339 -0.97 5.19 18.08
N SER A 340 0.30 5.53 17.84
CA SER A 340 1.32 4.58 17.40
C SER A 340 1.58 3.47 18.42
N VAL A 341 1.48 3.75 19.73
CA VAL A 341 1.58 2.74 20.78
C VAL A 341 0.41 1.77 20.74
N VAL A 342 -0.83 2.28 20.63
CA VAL A 342 -2.03 1.44 20.52
C VAL A 342 -1.96 0.54 19.30
N ARG A 343 -1.56 1.08 18.14
CA ARG A 343 -1.35 0.31 16.92
C ARG A 343 -0.28 -0.78 17.09
N ALA A 344 0.89 -0.42 17.60
CA ALA A 344 1.98 -1.38 17.81
C ALA A 344 1.59 -2.50 18.80
N ALA A 345 0.76 -2.18 19.80
CA ALA A 345 0.25 -3.15 20.75
C ALA A 345 -0.85 -4.06 20.19
N PHE A 346 -1.68 -3.55 19.27
CA PHE A 346 -2.67 -4.35 18.54
C PHE A 346 -2.00 -5.38 17.62
N GLY A 347 -0.87 -4.99 17.03
CA GLY A 347 -0.20 -5.76 15.99
C GLY A 347 -0.58 -5.26 14.60
N TYR A 348 -0.19 -6.02 13.58
CA TYR A 348 -0.33 -5.63 12.17
C TYR A 348 -1.10 -6.67 11.34
N ASP A 349 -1.77 -7.60 12.02
CA ASP A 349 -2.76 -8.49 11.44
C ASP A 349 -4.14 -7.89 11.71
N CYS A 350 -5.04 -7.91 10.72
CA CYS A 350 -6.39 -7.36 10.89
C CYS A 350 -7.36 -8.32 11.57
N GLY A 351 -6.89 -9.48 12.05
CA GLY A 351 -7.54 -10.22 13.13
C GLY A 351 -8.84 -10.93 12.76
N HIS A 352 -9.00 -11.39 11.53
CA HIS A 352 -10.19 -12.12 11.06
C HIS A 352 -9.92 -13.61 10.85
N ALA A 353 -10.96 -14.43 11.08
CA ALA A 353 -10.90 -15.89 11.02
C ALA A 353 -11.80 -16.42 9.91
N HIS A 354 -11.34 -16.36 8.65
CA HIS A 354 -11.95 -17.10 7.53
C HIS A 354 -10.89 -17.69 6.57
#